data_AF-A0A661X4Z9-F1
#
_entry.id   AF-A0A661X4Z9-F1
#
_cell.length_a   1.000
_cell.length_b   1.000
_cell.length_c   1.000
_cell.angle_alpha   90.00
_cell.angle_beta   90.00
_cell.angle_gamma   90.00
#
_symmetry.space_group_name_H-M   'P 1'
#
loop_
_entity.id
_entity.type
_entity.pdbx_description
1 polymer ?
#
loop_
_entity_poly.entity_id
_entity_poly.type
_entity_poly.pdbx_seq_one_letter_code
_entity_poly.pdbx_strand_id
1 'polypeptide(L)'
;MIPFSKVQATGNDFAVFDSRNISLRQFSPEKIRFLCDRHFGIGADGLIFIETENSGTMRMVYFNADGSEGEMCGNGLRAAARYAQQEGLFKENGVFG
;
A
#
# COMPACT_ATOMS: atom_id res chain seq x y z
N MET A 1 7.10 6.33 15.01
CA MET A 1 7.65 5.70 13.78
C MET A 1 6.52 4.94 13.11
N ILE A 2 6.44 4.98 11.77
CA ILE A 2 5.40 4.27 11.00
C ILE A 2 6.12 3.16 10.21
N PRO A 3 5.88 1.88 10.51
CA PRO A 3 6.47 0.78 9.75
C PRO A 3 5.86 0.72 8.34
N PHE A 4 6.69 0.44 7.35
CA PHE A 4 6.28 0.23 5.97
C PHE A 4 7.24 -0.72 5.26
N SER A 5 6.78 -1.32 4.17
CA SER A 5 7.61 -2.10 3.25
C SER A 5 7.74 -1.40 1.92
N LYS A 6 8.95 -1.42 1.35
CA LYS A 6 9.21 -0.89 0.01
C LYS A 6 9.12 -2.04 -0.99
N VAL A 7 8.20 -1.96 -1.94
CA VAL A 7 7.95 -3.03 -2.93
C VAL A 7 7.95 -2.44 -4.33
N GLN A 8 8.57 -3.13 -5.28
CA GLN A 8 8.62 -2.72 -6.67
C GLN A 8 8.04 -3.82 -7.57
N ALA A 9 7.37 -3.39 -8.64
CA ALA A 9 6.87 -4.25 -9.71
C ALA A 9 7.15 -3.58 -11.07
N THR A 10 8.03 -4.20 -11.87
CA THR A 10 8.30 -3.81 -13.28
C THR A 10 8.63 -2.32 -13.47
N GLY A 11 9.41 -1.76 -12.57
CA GLY A 11 9.88 -0.37 -12.58
C GLY A 11 9.07 0.55 -11.66
N ASN A 12 7.82 0.19 -11.34
CA ASN A 12 6.95 1.00 -10.49
C ASN A 12 7.11 0.60 -9.01
N ASP A 13 7.40 1.57 -8.15
CA ASP A 13 7.74 1.35 -6.74
C ASP A 13 6.76 1.97 -5.74
N PHE A 14 6.33 1.17 -4.76
CA PHE A 14 5.31 1.51 -3.79
C PHE A 14 5.85 1.42 -2.37
N ALA A 15 5.35 2.28 -1.48
CA ALA A 15 5.46 2.05 -0.05
C ALA A 15 4.15 1.41 0.45
N VAL A 16 4.25 0.22 1.01
CA VAL A 16 3.14 -0.62 1.45
C VAL A 16 3.02 -0.53 2.97
N PHE A 17 1.81 -0.26 3.45
CA PHE A 17 1.46 -0.13 4.86
C PHE A 17 0.42 -1.17 5.25
N ASP A 18 0.57 -1.72 6.45
CA ASP A 18 -0.42 -2.60 7.07
C ASP A 18 -1.44 -1.77 7.86
N SER A 19 -2.65 -1.66 7.31
CA SER A 19 -3.71 -0.84 7.91
C SER A 19 -4.37 -1.47 9.14
N ARG A 20 -3.98 -2.68 9.54
CA ARG A 20 -4.41 -3.26 10.83
C ARG A 20 -3.81 -2.49 12.01
N ASN A 21 -2.60 -1.96 11.82
CA ASN A 21 -1.84 -1.25 12.84
C ASN A 21 -1.80 0.26 12.62
N ILE A 22 -2.19 0.72 11.42
CA ILE A 22 -2.03 2.10 10.99
C ILE A 22 -3.36 2.61 10.41
N SER A 23 -3.89 3.69 10.98
CA SER A 23 -5.10 4.30 10.44
C SER A 23 -4.79 5.15 9.21
N LEU A 24 -5.49 4.90 8.10
CA LEU A 24 -5.50 5.72 6.88
C LEU A 24 -5.78 7.21 7.16
N ARG A 25 -6.55 7.54 8.20
CA ARG A 25 -6.85 8.93 8.60
C ARG A 25 -5.61 9.75 8.96
N GLN A 26 -4.48 9.08 9.21
CA GLN A 26 -3.20 9.73 9.50
C GLN A 26 -2.46 10.20 8.23
N PHE A 27 -3.00 9.95 7.03
CA PHE A 27 -2.37 10.24 5.75
C PHE A 27 -3.21 11.24 4.96
N SER A 28 -2.95 12.53 5.22
CA SER A 28 -3.50 13.58 4.36
C SER A 28 -2.80 13.59 2.99
N PRO A 29 -3.42 14.14 1.94
CA PRO A 29 -2.79 14.27 0.62
C PRO A 29 -1.42 14.97 0.65
N GLU A 30 -1.22 15.96 1.52
CA GLU A 30 0.07 16.64 1.73
C GLU A 30 1.12 15.68 2.28
N LYS A 31 0.74 14.85 3.25
CA LYS A 31 1.63 13.86 3.83
C LYS A 31 1.98 12.77 2.83
N ILE A 32 1.01 12.32 2.03
CA ILE A 32 1.24 11.33 0.98
C ILE A 32 2.25 11.87 -0.04
N ARG A 33 2.05 13.10 -0.51
CA ARG A 33 3.00 13.79 -1.40
C ARG A 33 4.40 13.85 -0.81
N PHE A 34 4.51 14.25 0.47
CA PHE A 34 5.79 14.31 1.16
C PHE A 34 6.44 12.93 1.26
N LEU A 35 5.69 11.88 1.58
CA LEU A 35 6.24 10.53 1.67
C LEU A 35 6.71 10.00 0.30
N CYS A 36 6.00 10.35 -0.77
CA CYS A 36 6.37 9.94 -2.13
C CYS A 36 7.53 10.77 -2.72
N ASP A 37 7.88 11.92 -2.13
CA ASP A 37 9.04 12.70 -2.56
C ASP A 37 10.34 11.87 -2.45
N ARG A 38 11.11 11.82 -3.54
CA ARG A 38 12.30 10.95 -3.66
C ARG A 38 13.55 11.50 -2.99
N HIS A 39 13.57 12.77 -2.61
CA HIS A 39 14.74 13.42 -2.02
C HIS A 39 14.58 13.60 -0.50
N PHE A 40 13.38 13.95 -0.06
CA PHE A 40 13.07 14.29 1.33
C PHE A 40 12.15 13.27 2.01
N GLY A 41 11.42 12.48 1.23
CA GLY A 41 10.52 11.43 1.70
C GLY A 41 11.13 10.05 1.64
N ILE A 42 10.24 9.04 1.55
CA ILE A 42 10.61 7.65 1.27
C ILE A 42 10.98 7.49 -0.21
N GLY A 43 10.33 8.27 -1.07
CA GLY A 43 10.42 8.17 -2.53
C GLY A 43 9.63 7.00 -3.05
N ALA A 44 8.50 7.24 -3.73
CA ALA A 44 7.66 6.18 -4.32
C ALA A 44 6.77 6.74 -5.43
N ASP A 45 6.34 5.90 -6.36
CA ASP A 45 5.30 6.25 -7.34
C ASP A 45 3.91 6.33 -6.70
N GLY A 46 3.71 5.64 -5.57
CA GLY A 46 2.50 5.73 -4.76
C GLY A 46 2.58 4.96 -3.45
N LEU A 47 1.54 5.07 -2.65
CA LEU A 47 1.37 4.34 -1.39
C LEU A 47 0.28 3.29 -1.55
N ILE A 48 0.49 2.12 -0.94
CA ILE A 48 -0.48 1.03 -0.89
C ILE A 48 -0.79 0.75 0.58
N PHE A 49 -2.05 0.61 0.89
CA PHE A 49 -2.54 0.22 2.20
C PHE A 49 -3.28 -1.11 2.07
N ILE A 50 -2.91 -2.07 2.91
CA ILE A 50 -3.54 -3.37 2.96
C ILE A 50 -4.46 -3.41 4.16
N GLU A 51 -5.76 -3.46 3.88
CA GLU A 51 -6.80 -3.70 4.88
C GLU A 51 -7.17 -5.18 4.87
N THR A 52 -7.42 -5.73 6.06
CA THR A 52 -7.95 -7.10 6.20
C THR A 52 -9.26 -7.02 6.95
N GLU A 53 -10.30 -7.59 6.38
CA GLU A 53 -11.57 -7.79 7.08
C GLU A 53 -11.54 -9.08 7.92
N ASN A 54 -12.42 -9.16 8.92
CA ASN A 54 -12.55 -10.36 9.75
C ASN A 54 -12.89 -11.63 8.94
N SER A 55 -13.59 -11.45 7.81
CA SER A 55 -13.94 -12.48 6.84
C SER A 55 -12.73 -13.11 6.14
N GLY A 56 -11.55 -12.48 6.21
CA GLY A 56 -10.36 -12.88 5.46
C GLY A 56 -10.26 -12.25 4.07
N THR A 57 -11.21 -11.38 3.71
CA THR A 57 -11.10 -10.52 2.52
C THR A 57 -10.02 -9.47 2.76
N MET A 58 -9.11 -9.33 1.82
CA MET A 58 -8.14 -8.25 1.80
C MET A 58 -8.58 -7.18 0.82
N ARG A 59 -8.41 -5.92 1.20
CA ARG A 59 -8.66 -4.77 0.36
C ARG A 59 -7.40 -3.96 0.18
N MET A 60 -7.13 -3.58 -1.06
CA MET A 60 -6.09 -2.60 -1.38
C MET A 60 -6.68 -1.19 -1.46
N VAL A 61 -6.08 -0.24 -0.73
CA VAL A 61 -6.30 1.19 -0.93
C VAL A 61 -5.02 1.80 -1.49
N TYR A 62 -5.13 2.49 -2.62
CA TYR A 62 -3.97 3.01 -3.35
C TYR A 62 -4.04 4.54 -3.47
N PHE A 63 -2.93 5.20 -3.18
CA PHE A 63 -2.76 6.63 -3.40
C PHE A 63 -1.60 6.88 -4.36
N ASN A 64 -1.83 7.77 -5.32
CA ASN A 64 -0.78 8.27 -6.20
C ASN A 64 0.20 9.18 -5.43
N ALA A 65 1.38 9.40 -6.02
CA ALA A 65 2.37 10.32 -5.47
C ALA A 65 1.88 11.76 -5.28
N ASP A 66 0.83 12.20 -5.97
CA ASP A 66 0.23 13.53 -5.81
C ASP A 66 -0.77 13.62 -4.64
N GLY A 67 -1.00 12.51 -3.93
CA GLY A 67 -1.92 12.43 -2.78
C GLY A 67 -3.38 12.15 -3.16
N SER A 68 -3.70 12.00 -4.44
CA SER A 68 -5.02 11.53 -4.88
C SER A 68 -5.18 10.03 -4.64
N GLU A 69 -6.40 9.60 -4.32
CA GLU A 69 -6.74 8.17 -4.33
C GLU A 69 -6.78 7.71 -5.80
N GLY A 70 -6.00 6.68 -6.11
CA GLY A 70 -5.87 6.17 -7.46
C GLY A 70 -6.75 4.94 -7.68
N GLU A 71 -7.17 4.74 -8.93
CA GLU A 71 -7.79 3.47 -9.32
C GLU A 71 -6.74 2.34 -9.37
N MET A 72 -7.21 1.11 -9.18
CA MET A 72 -6.34 -0.07 -9.13
C MET A 72 -5.44 -0.17 -10.37
N CYS A 73 -4.12 -0.08 -10.16
CA CYS A 73 -3.12 -0.39 -11.19
C CYS A 73 -2.65 -1.84 -11.07
N GLY A 74 -2.49 -2.54 -12.19
CA GLY A 74 -2.01 -3.93 -12.20
C GLY A 74 -0.62 -4.12 -11.56
N ASN A 75 0.25 -3.11 -11.57
CA ASN A 75 1.54 -3.17 -10.86
C ASN A 75 1.34 -3.07 -9.34
N GLY A 76 0.45 -2.19 -8.90
CA GLY A 76 0.10 -2.03 -7.49
C GLY A 76 -0.50 -3.32 -6.92
N LEU A 77 -1.43 -3.95 -7.65
CA LEU A 77 -2.01 -5.22 -7.25
C LEU A 77 -0.95 -6.33 -7.10
N ARG A 78 0.00 -6.45 -8.04
CA ARG A 78 1.09 -7.43 -7.93
C ARG A 78 2.00 -7.15 -6.73
N ALA A 79 2.31 -5.89 -6.46
CA ALA A 79 3.11 -5.50 -5.30
C ALA A 79 2.38 -5.82 -3.98
N ALA A 80 1.07 -5.52 -3.93
CA ALA A 80 0.22 -5.77 -2.78
C ALA A 80 0.05 -7.28 -2.49
N ALA A 81 -0.20 -8.08 -3.53
CA ALA A 81 -0.30 -9.54 -3.41
C ALA A 81 1.04 -10.16 -2.95
N ARG A 82 2.18 -9.69 -3.48
CA ARG A 82 3.50 -10.15 -3.03
C ARG A 82 3.72 -9.83 -1.55
N TYR A 83 3.41 -8.61 -1.12
CA TYR A 83 3.51 -8.21 0.28
C TYR A 83 2.64 -9.10 1.17
N ALA A 84 1.36 -9.28 0.82
CA ALA A 84 0.43 -10.09 1.59
C ALA A 84 0.87 -11.56 1.70
N GLN A 85 1.51 -12.11 0.67
CA GLN A 85 2.10 -13.45 0.72
C GLN A 85 3.30 -13.53 1.67
N GLN A 86 4.19 -12.54 1.62
CA GLN A 86 5.40 -12.52 2.48
C GLN A 86 5.06 -12.35 3.96
N GLU A 87 4.04 -11.55 4.27
CA GLU A 87 3.56 -11.32 5.64
C GLU A 87 2.56 -12.40 6.12
N GLY A 88 2.29 -13.43 5.32
CA GLY A 88 1.40 -14.54 5.69
C GLY A 88 -0.06 -14.12 5.88
N LEU A 89 -0.53 -13.09 5.15
CA LEU A 89 -1.88 -12.54 5.29
C LEU A 89 -2.95 -13.36 4.55
N PHE A 90 -2.55 -14.14 3.55
CA PHE A 90 -3.48 -15.02 2.83
C PHE A 90 -3.96 -16.17 3.71
N LYS A 91 -5.29 -16.25 3.90
CA LYS A 91 -5.96 -17.42 4.47
C LYS A 91 -6.30 -18.41 3.36
N GLU A 92 -6.63 -19.65 3.73
CA GLU A 92 -6.87 -20.79 2.82
C GLU A 92 -7.99 -20.58 1.78
N ASN A 93 -8.78 -19.50 1.88
CA ASN A 93 -9.76 -19.03 0.89
C ASN A 93 -9.83 -17.49 0.77
N GLY A 94 -8.74 -16.79 1.10
CA GLY A 94 -8.70 -15.32 1.10
C GLY A 94 -8.80 -14.75 -0.32
N VAL A 95 -9.70 -13.78 -0.52
CA VAL A 95 -9.83 -13.03 -1.77
C VAL A 95 -9.12 -11.69 -1.61
N PHE A 96 -8.38 -11.29 -2.64
CA PHE A 96 -7.72 -9.98 -2.72
C PHE A 96 -8.54 -9.08 -3.65
N GLY A 97 -9.24 -8.11 -3.06
CA GLY A 97 -10.13 -7.16 -3.73
C GLY A 97 -9.54 -5.76 -3.87
#